data_AF-A0A9Q5N651-F1
#
_entry.id   AF-A0A9Q5N651-F1
#
_cell.length_a   1.000
_cell.length_b   1.000
_cell.length_c   1.000
_cell.angle_alpha   90.00
_cell.angle_beta   90.00
_cell.angle_gamma   90.00
#
_symmetry.space_group_name_H-M   'P 1'
#
loop_
_entity.id
_entity.type
_entity.pdbx_description
1 polymer ?
#
loop_
_entity_poly.entity_id
_entity_poly.type
_entity_poly.pdbx_seq_one_letter_code
_entity_poly.pdbx_strand_id
1 'polypeptide(L)'
;MTSGRSELRIFLVLYLLSLPLQLITTGSIIRQGTTSLVVLTAIHAGVVAALFWTLLANAIVATQVVEDGTLSSLVPMGILALLFFVATTYISLDVALVITDLFGPSDPPQAVHSTPLFVFTSVWPAAAAFLYFVIMAYIIVGVLRERRPMLYYLAAAVCFVLGELAWFLLGKVICKNTNAKIDGRFIATLLETACVGALFMGWRSITEESWDDYNY
;
A
#
# COMPACT_ATOMS: atom_id res chain seq x y z
N MET A 1 23.48 13.09 8.49
CA MET A 1 22.23 13.66 7.92
C MET A 1 21.51 12.50 7.25
N THR A 2 20.31 12.18 7.71
CA THR A 2 19.57 10.93 7.41
C THR A 2 18.65 11.12 6.21
N SER A 3 19.21 11.41 5.04
CA SER A 3 18.44 11.61 3.80
C SER A 3 17.50 10.41 3.57
N GLY A 4 16.19 10.58 3.68
CA GLY A 4 15.15 9.63 3.27
C GLY A 4 14.68 8.64 4.32
N ARG A 5 15.38 8.55 5.44
CA ARG A 5 15.20 7.42 6.38
C ARG A 5 13.90 7.52 7.17
N SER A 6 13.49 8.72 7.56
CA SER A 6 12.32 8.93 8.42
C SER A 6 11.02 8.69 7.65
N GLU A 7 10.98 9.13 6.40
CA GLU A 7 9.87 9.03 5.48
C GLU A 7 9.61 7.57 5.09
N LEU A 8 10.66 6.84 4.75
CA LEU A 8 10.57 5.42 4.46
C LEU A 8 10.15 4.63 5.71
N ARG A 9 10.64 5.00 6.89
CA ARG A 9 10.26 4.36 8.15
C ARG A 9 8.76 4.46 8.40
N ILE A 10 8.13 5.59 8.12
CA ILE A 10 6.68 5.76 8.30
C ILE A 10 5.92 4.80 7.36
N PHE A 11 6.33 4.71 6.09
CA PHE A 11 5.78 3.73 5.15
C PHE A 11 5.92 2.29 5.67
N LEU A 12 7.12 1.90 6.12
CA LEU A 12 7.38 0.55 6.64
C LEU A 12 6.60 0.26 7.93
N VAL A 13 6.38 1.24 8.79
CA VAL A 13 5.56 1.08 10.01
C VAL A 13 4.09 0.87 9.65
N LEU A 14 3.55 1.61 8.67
CA LEU A 14 2.19 1.38 8.19
C LEU A 14 2.04 0.01 7.53
N TYR A 15 3.06 -0.44 6.80
CA TYR A 15 3.08 -1.78 6.22
C TYR A 15 3.11 -2.86 7.31
N LEU A 16 3.96 -2.69 8.33
CA LEU A 16 4.01 -3.60 9.46
C LEU A 16 2.66 -3.64 10.22
N LEU A 17 1.97 -2.51 10.32
CA LEU A 17 0.64 -2.42 10.93
C LEU A 17 -0.44 -3.09 10.07
N SER A 18 -0.33 -3.05 8.74
CA SER A 18 -1.32 -3.68 7.85
C SER A 18 -1.27 -5.19 7.92
N LEU A 19 -0.10 -5.82 8.10
CA LEU A 19 0.06 -7.28 8.14
C LEU A 19 -0.83 -8.01 9.17
N PRO A 20 -0.83 -7.66 10.48
CA PRO A 20 -1.72 -8.33 11.44
C PRO A 20 -3.19 -8.06 11.15
N LEU A 21 -3.53 -6.86 10.65
CA LEU A 21 -4.89 -6.52 10.26
C LEU A 21 -5.36 -7.35 9.05
N GLN A 22 -4.49 -7.54 8.04
CA GLN A 22 -4.72 -8.41 6.89
C GLN A 22 -4.94 -9.85 7.34
N LEU A 23 -4.09 -10.38 8.24
CA LEU A 23 -4.24 -11.72 8.77
C LEU A 23 -5.58 -11.92 9.50
N ILE A 24 -5.99 -10.98 10.35
CA ILE A 24 -7.25 -11.08 11.12
C ILE A 24 -8.47 -10.95 10.20
N THR A 25 -8.44 -10.01 9.26
CA THR A 25 -9.58 -9.70 8.39
C THR A 25 -9.78 -10.73 7.28
N THR A 26 -8.71 -11.41 6.85
CA THR A 26 -8.76 -12.39 5.75
C THR A 26 -8.62 -13.85 6.19
N GLY A 27 -7.97 -14.12 7.33
CA GLY A 27 -7.57 -15.46 7.78
C GLY A 27 -8.65 -16.33 8.41
N SER A 28 -9.94 -15.99 8.25
CA SER A 28 -11.09 -16.71 8.84
C SER A 28 -11.02 -16.91 10.37
N ILE A 29 -10.22 -16.10 11.08
CA ILE A 29 -10.04 -16.18 12.53
C ILE A 29 -11.31 -15.71 13.26
N ILE A 30 -11.97 -14.68 12.73
CA ILE A 30 -13.22 -14.13 13.26
C ILE A 30 -14.38 -14.61 12.38
N ARG A 31 -15.52 -14.93 13.02
CA ARG A 31 -16.75 -15.34 12.32
C ARG A 31 -17.20 -14.25 11.33
N GLN A 32 -17.44 -14.64 10.09
CA GLN A 32 -17.98 -13.76 9.05
C GLN A 32 -19.32 -13.13 9.50
N GLY A 33 -19.50 -11.84 9.19
CA GLY A 33 -20.72 -11.09 9.52
C GLY A 33 -20.80 -10.51 10.93
N THR A 34 -19.77 -10.65 11.77
CA THR A 34 -19.74 -9.95 13.07
C THR A 34 -19.37 -8.48 12.91
N THR A 35 -19.94 -7.62 13.77
CA THR A 35 -19.58 -6.19 13.84
C THR A 35 -18.08 -5.98 14.11
N SER A 36 -17.46 -6.87 14.89
CA SER A 36 -16.02 -6.82 15.16
C SER A 36 -15.18 -7.00 13.90
N LEU A 37 -15.54 -7.93 13.02
CA LEU A 37 -14.86 -8.14 11.75
C LEU A 37 -15.06 -6.95 10.82
N VAL A 38 -16.27 -6.37 10.79
CA VAL A 38 -16.57 -5.17 10.00
C VAL A 38 -15.68 -4.00 10.42
N VAL A 39 -15.59 -3.71 11.72
CA VAL A 39 -14.77 -2.61 12.26
C VAL A 39 -13.29 -2.83 11.95
N LEU A 40 -12.77 -4.04 12.17
CA LEU A 40 -11.37 -4.35 11.87
C LEU A 40 -11.05 -4.26 10.36
N THR A 41 -12.00 -4.66 9.51
CA THR A 41 -11.86 -4.54 8.04
C THR A 41 -11.85 -3.08 7.61
N ALA A 42 -12.67 -2.22 8.21
CA ALA A 42 -12.69 -0.79 7.95
C ALA A 42 -11.37 -0.11 8.38
N ILE A 43 -10.84 -0.45 9.57
CA ILE A 43 -9.54 0.03 10.04
C ILE A 43 -8.43 -0.43 9.10
N HIS A 44 -8.45 -1.71 8.69
CA HIS A 44 -7.49 -2.26 7.74
C HIS A 44 -7.52 -1.49 6.41
N ALA A 45 -8.70 -1.23 5.84
CA ALA A 45 -8.85 -0.44 4.63
C ALA A 45 -8.26 0.98 4.78
N GLY A 46 -8.49 1.62 5.94
CA GLY A 46 -7.88 2.91 6.27
C GLY A 46 -6.35 2.87 6.32
N VAL A 47 -5.78 1.87 6.97
CA VAL A 47 -4.31 1.68 7.03
C VAL A 47 -3.74 1.48 5.64
N VAL A 48 -4.38 0.69 4.79
CA VAL A 48 -3.94 0.46 3.40
C VAL A 48 -4.01 1.76 2.59
N ALA A 49 -5.09 2.54 2.67
CA ALA A 49 -5.18 3.81 1.95
C ALA A 49 -4.07 4.80 2.37
N ALA A 50 -3.78 4.88 3.67
CA ALA A 50 -2.68 5.69 4.20
C ALA A 50 -1.31 5.15 3.78
N LEU A 51 -1.12 3.83 3.74
CA LEU A 51 0.10 3.19 3.27
C LEU A 51 0.45 3.62 1.85
N PHE A 52 -0.51 3.57 0.91
CA PHE A 52 -0.29 3.98 -0.47
C PHE A 52 -0.06 5.49 -0.61
N TRP A 53 -0.66 6.32 0.26
CA TRP A 53 -0.27 7.74 0.35
C TRP A 53 1.20 7.88 0.74
N THR A 54 1.64 7.21 1.79
CA THR A 54 3.03 7.32 2.25
C THR A 54 4.03 6.75 1.23
N LEU A 55 3.63 5.74 0.44
CA LEU A 55 4.39 5.27 -0.71
C LEU A 55 4.61 6.41 -1.72
N LEU A 56 3.53 7.03 -2.20
CA LEU A 56 3.60 8.14 -3.15
C LEU A 56 4.39 9.34 -2.58
N ALA A 57 4.17 9.69 -1.30
CA ALA A 57 4.89 10.76 -0.64
C ALA A 57 6.40 10.51 -0.61
N ASN A 58 6.85 9.26 -0.41
CA ASN A 58 8.27 8.91 -0.50
C ASN A 58 8.84 9.21 -1.90
N ALA A 59 8.12 8.92 -2.99
CA ALA A 59 8.57 9.28 -4.34
C ALA A 59 8.61 10.79 -4.56
N ILE A 60 7.65 11.54 -4.01
CA ILE A 60 7.65 13.01 -4.08
C ILE A 60 8.86 13.57 -3.34
N VAL A 61 9.15 13.10 -2.12
CA VAL A 61 10.34 13.53 -1.37
C VAL A 61 11.63 13.16 -2.12
N ALA A 62 11.67 12.00 -2.78
CA ALA A 62 12.81 11.59 -3.60
C ALA A 62 13.11 12.56 -4.76
N THR A 63 12.14 13.35 -5.24
CA THR A 63 12.38 14.40 -6.26
C THR A 63 13.22 15.58 -5.75
N GLN A 64 13.49 15.66 -4.44
CA GLN A 64 14.20 16.76 -3.78
C GLN A 64 13.50 18.12 -3.90
N VAL A 65 12.21 18.17 -4.28
CA VAL A 65 11.41 19.41 -4.26
C VAL A 65 11.14 19.88 -2.83
N VAL A 66 11.09 18.93 -1.88
CA VAL A 66 10.98 19.19 -0.44
C VAL A 66 12.20 18.60 0.24
N GLU A 67 12.78 19.33 1.19
CA GLU A 67 13.93 18.85 1.95
C GLU A 67 13.55 17.63 2.80
N ASP A 68 14.19 16.52 2.47
CA ASP A 68 14.05 15.23 3.11
C ASP A 68 14.51 15.25 4.57
N GLY A 69 13.78 14.58 5.47
CA GLY A 69 14.06 14.50 6.89
C GLY A 69 13.69 15.75 7.69
N THR A 70 13.05 16.75 7.07
CA THR A 70 12.64 17.99 7.72
C THR A 70 11.17 17.94 8.16
N LEU A 71 10.75 18.89 9.01
CA LEU A 71 9.33 19.05 9.33
C LEU A 71 8.48 19.35 8.08
N SER A 72 9.09 19.96 7.05
CA SER A 72 8.39 20.31 5.82
C SER A 72 8.00 19.11 4.97
N SER A 73 8.73 17.99 5.03
CA SER A 73 8.36 16.72 4.41
C SER A 73 7.46 15.87 5.31
N LEU A 74 7.81 15.77 6.60
CA LEU A 74 7.15 14.88 7.56
C LEU A 74 5.73 15.33 7.91
N VAL A 75 5.48 16.64 8.07
CA VAL A 75 4.17 17.15 8.47
C VAL A 75 3.12 16.93 7.39
N PRO A 76 3.32 17.33 6.11
CA PRO A 76 2.34 17.05 5.06
C PRO A 76 2.13 15.55 4.86
N MET A 77 3.20 14.75 4.89
CA MET A 77 3.08 13.30 4.77
C MET A 77 2.21 12.72 5.89
N GLY A 78 2.46 13.11 7.14
CA GLY A 78 1.73 12.62 8.31
C GLY A 78 0.27 13.07 8.33
N ILE A 79 0.00 14.35 8.05
CA ILE A 79 -1.38 14.88 8.02
C ILE A 79 -2.19 14.19 6.92
N LEU A 80 -1.65 14.08 5.71
CA LEU A 80 -2.37 13.43 4.61
C LEU A 80 -2.52 11.92 4.86
N ALA A 81 -1.55 11.24 5.46
CA ALA A 81 -1.70 9.85 5.88
C ALA A 81 -2.86 9.69 6.87
N LEU A 82 -2.95 10.58 7.86
CA LEU A 82 -4.05 10.60 8.83
C LEU A 82 -5.40 10.87 8.14
N LEU A 83 -5.46 11.79 7.18
CA LEU A 83 -6.68 12.07 6.43
C LEU A 83 -7.13 10.86 5.60
N PHE A 84 -6.23 10.21 4.87
CA PHE A 84 -6.55 8.97 4.13
C PHE A 84 -7.03 7.85 5.07
N PHE A 85 -6.38 7.70 6.23
CA PHE A 85 -6.78 6.73 7.24
C PHE A 85 -8.20 7.01 7.77
N VAL A 86 -8.45 8.22 8.25
CA VAL A 86 -9.74 8.60 8.86
C VAL A 86 -10.86 8.56 7.82
N ALA A 87 -10.65 9.15 6.64
CA ALA A 87 -11.66 9.21 5.59
C ALA A 87 -12.06 7.80 5.12
N THR A 88 -11.07 6.95 4.81
CA THR A 88 -11.34 5.59 4.32
C THR A 88 -11.96 4.70 5.39
N THR A 89 -11.51 4.82 6.65
CA THR A 89 -12.11 4.08 7.77
C THR A 89 -13.56 4.50 7.98
N TYR A 90 -13.84 5.80 7.99
CA TYR A 90 -15.19 6.33 8.15
C TYR A 90 -16.12 5.89 7.03
N ILE A 91 -15.71 6.06 5.77
CA ILE A 91 -16.50 5.63 4.59
C ILE A 91 -16.77 4.13 4.66
N SER A 92 -15.76 3.32 5.02
CA SER A 92 -15.92 1.87 5.13
C SER A 92 -16.91 1.47 6.23
N LEU A 93 -16.89 2.15 7.38
CA LEU A 93 -17.85 1.93 8.46
C LEU A 93 -19.26 2.38 8.07
N ASP A 94 -19.38 3.53 7.41
CA ASP A 94 -20.66 4.08 6.98
C ASP A 94 -21.37 3.15 5.99
N VAL A 95 -20.65 2.67 4.97
CA VAL A 95 -21.17 1.71 4.00
C VAL A 95 -21.59 0.40 4.66
N ALA A 96 -20.79 -0.09 5.62
CA ALA A 96 -21.01 -1.41 6.22
C ALA A 96 -22.06 -1.43 7.34
N LEU A 97 -22.20 -0.34 8.10
CA LEU A 97 -23.10 -0.24 9.25
C LEU A 97 -24.29 0.70 9.01
N VAL A 98 -24.36 1.37 7.86
CA VAL A 98 -25.42 2.31 7.50
C VAL A 98 -25.55 3.41 8.56
N ILE A 99 -24.43 4.05 8.90
CA ILE A 99 -24.39 5.10 9.94
C ILE A 99 -25.13 6.34 9.45
N THR A 100 -25.02 6.64 8.15
CA THR A 100 -25.67 7.74 7.45
C THR A 100 -26.26 7.30 6.11
N ASP A 101 -27.16 8.10 5.56
CA ASP A 101 -27.69 7.93 4.20
C ASP A 101 -26.75 8.46 3.11
N LEU A 102 -25.55 8.95 3.48
CA LEU A 102 -24.66 9.67 2.56
C LEU A 102 -23.87 8.72 1.65
N PHE A 103 -23.34 7.64 2.21
CA PHE A 103 -22.63 6.59 1.49
C PHE A 103 -23.27 5.22 1.67
N GLY A 104 -24.52 5.20 2.16
CA GLY A 104 -25.31 4.03 2.51
C GLY A 104 -25.28 2.93 1.44
N PRO A 105 -25.66 1.70 1.82
CA PRO A 105 -25.55 0.55 0.93
C PRO A 105 -26.37 0.80 -0.33
N SER A 106 -25.83 0.36 -1.48
CA SER A 106 -26.46 0.52 -2.79
C SER A 106 -27.94 0.12 -2.79
N ASP A 107 -28.75 0.82 -3.56
CA ASP A 107 -30.15 0.47 -3.84
C ASP A 107 -30.27 -0.05 -5.28
N PRO A 108 -30.62 -1.34 -5.51
CA PRO A 108 -30.99 -2.35 -4.52
C PRO A 108 -29.78 -2.92 -3.75
N PRO A 109 -29.95 -3.41 -2.50
CA PRO A 109 -28.85 -3.92 -1.65
C PRO A 109 -28.02 -5.04 -2.27
N GLN A 110 -28.58 -5.77 -3.23
CA GLN A 110 -27.86 -6.83 -3.94
C GLN A 110 -26.78 -6.30 -4.89
N ALA A 111 -26.82 -5.02 -5.25
CA ALA A 111 -25.84 -4.42 -6.15
C ALA A 111 -24.46 -4.25 -5.49
N VAL A 112 -24.37 -4.22 -4.14
CA VAL A 112 -23.13 -4.06 -3.36
C VAL A 112 -22.13 -3.05 -3.97
N HIS A 113 -22.67 -1.93 -4.49
CA HIS A 113 -21.94 -0.89 -5.17
C HIS A 113 -21.76 0.31 -4.22
N SER A 114 -20.53 0.58 -3.84
CA SER A 114 -20.15 1.86 -3.23
C SER A 114 -18.98 2.45 -4.01
N THR A 115 -19.28 3.46 -4.83
CA THR A 115 -18.27 4.22 -5.59
C THR A 115 -17.15 4.76 -4.70
N PRO A 116 -17.43 5.46 -3.56
CA PRO A 116 -16.34 5.98 -2.73
C PRO A 116 -15.50 4.86 -2.12
N LEU A 117 -16.11 3.76 -1.67
CA LEU A 117 -15.37 2.61 -1.16
C LEU A 117 -14.45 2.02 -2.24
N PHE A 118 -14.94 1.83 -3.45
CA PHE A 118 -14.14 1.33 -4.58
C PHE A 118 -12.99 2.28 -4.93
N VAL A 119 -13.22 3.59 -4.90
CA VAL A 119 -12.17 4.58 -5.17
C VAL A 119 -11.05 4.47 -4.14
N PHE A 120 -11.36 4.48 -2.84
CA PHE A 120 -10.33 4.47 -1.80
C PHE A 120 -9.62 3.12 -1.61
N THR A 121 -10.30 2.00 -1.92
CA THR A 121 -9.74 0.66 -1.72
C THR A 121 -9.10 0.06 -2.96
N SER A 122 -9.38 0.58 -4.17
CA SER A 122 -8.85 0.04 -5.43
C SER A 122 -8.20 1.11 -6.30
N VAL A 123 -8.93 2.17 -6.68
CA VAL A 123 -8.43 3.18 -7.62
C VAL A 123 -7.27 3.97 -7.03
N TRP A 124 -7.39 4.40 -5.78
CA TRP A 124 -6.36 5.17 -5.07
C TRP A 124 -5.06 4.38 -4.89
N PRO A 125 -5.05 3.15 -4.33
CA PRO A 125 -3.85 2.31 -4.27
C PRO A 125 -3.17 2.12 -5.63
N ALA A 126 -3.94 1.79 -6.67
CA ALA A 126 -3.41 1.58 -8.01
C ALA A 126 -2.79 2.85 -8.59
N ALA A 127 -3.47 4.00 -8.45
CA ALA A 127 -2.96 5.29 -8.92
C ALA A 127 -1.68 5.71 -8.17
N ALA A 128 -1.67 5.58 -6.84
CA ALA A 128 -0.52 5.93 -6.02
C ALA A 128 0.70 5.05 -6.34
N ALA A 129 0.52 3.74 -6.50
CA ALA A 129 1.57 2.82 -6.90
C ALA A 129 2.11 3.13 -8.31
N PHE A 130 1.21 3.37 -9.27
CA PHE A 130 1.60 3.73 -10.63
C PHE A 130 2.43 5.02 -10.64
N LEU A 131 1.94 6.08 -10.00
CA LEU A 131 2.66 7.35 -9.89
C LEU A 131 4.02 7.17 -9.20
N TYR A 132 4.08 6.40 -8.12
CA TYR A 132 5.32 6.07 -7.43
C TYR A 132 6.35 5.45 -8.37
N PHE A 133 5.98 4.38 -9.11
CA PHE A 133 6.90 3.71 -10.02
C PHE A 133 7.33 4.61 -11.18
N VAL A 134 6.44 5.44 -11.72
CA VAL A 134 6.76 6.40 -12.78
C VAL A 134 7.76 7.45 -12.30
N ILE A 135 7.51 8.07 -11.13
CA ILE A 135 8.40 9.08 -10.55
C ILE A 135 9.76 8.47 -10.23
N MET A 136 9.80 7.30 -9.59
CA MET A 136 11.06 6.64 -9.24
C MET A 136 11.84 6.19 -10.49
N ALA A 137 11.17 5.68 -11.53
CA ALA A 137 11.82 5.35 -12.78
C ALA A 137 12.45 6.58 -13.44
N TYR A 138 11.75 7.73 -13.42
CA TYR A 138 12.28 9.00 -13.90
C TYR A 138 13.50 9.45 -13.09
N ILE A 139 13.45 9.39 -11.76
CA ILE A 139 14.59 9.77 -10.90
C ILE A 139 15.80 8.87 -11.18
N ILE A 140 15.60 7.55 -11.19
CA ILE A 140 16.70 6.58 -11.30
C ILE A 140 17.35 6.63 -12.68
N VAL A 141 16.56 6.62 -13.75
CA VAL A 141 17.10 6.54 -15.12
C VAL A 141 17.43 7.93 -15.66
N GLY A 142 16.57 8.92 -15.39
CA GLY A 142 16.69 10.27 -15.92
C GLY A 142 17.67 11.14 -15.16
N VAL A 143 17.61 11.11 -13.83
CA VAL A 143 18.42 11.99 -12.95
C VAL A 143 19.71 11.30 -12.52
N LEU A 144 19.61 10.14 -11.85
CA LEU A 144 20.77 9.40 -11.33
C LEU A 144 21.56 8.69 -12.43
N ARG A 145 20.88 8.29 -13.52
CA ARG A 145 21.46 7.52 -14.65
C ARG A 145 22.08 6.19 -14.22
N GLU A 146 21.54 5.59 -13.16
CA GLU A 146 22.00 4.30 -12.64
C GLU A 146 21.08 3.16 -13.03
N ARG A 147 21.66 2.01 -13.38
CA ARG A 147 20.88 0.83 -13.80
C ARG A 147 20.63 -0.17 -12.69
N ARG A 148 21.50 -0.21 -11.66
CA ARG A 148 21.38 -1.18 -10.57
C ARG A 148 20.13 -0.95 -9.71
N PRO A 149 19.84 0.28 -9.22
CA PRO A 149 18.63 0.51 -8.44
C PRO A 149 17.36 0.17 -9.23
N MET A 150 17.35 0.45 -10.53
CA MET A 150 16.20 0.20 -11.40
C MET A 150 15.76 -1.27 -11.42
N LEU A 151 16.70 -2.22 -11.27
CA LEU A 151 16.35 -3.65 -11.21
C LEU A 151 15.52 -3.98 -9.97
N TYR A 152 15.81 -3.37 -8.82
CA TYR A 152 15.01 -3.55 -7.60
C TYR A 152 13.60 -2.97 -7.76
N TYR A 153 13.48 -1.78 -8.37
CA TYR A 153 12.16 -1.17 -8.63
C TYR A 153 11.35 -1.94 -9.67
N LEU A 154 11.99 -2.51 -10.68
CA LEU A 154 11.33 -3.39 -11.64
C LEU A 154 10.85 -4.69 -10.97
N ALA A 155 11.70 -5.30 -10.14
CA ALA A 155 11.31 -6.48 -9.36
C ALA A 155 10.14 -6.18 -8.43
N ALA A 156 10.14 -5.02 -7.77
CA ALA A 156 9.02 -4.56 -6.94
C ALA A 156 7.73 -4.39 -7.76
N ALA A 157 7.79 -3.74 -8.92
CA ALA A 157 6.63 -3.55 -9.80
C ALA A 157 6.05 -4.89 -10.30
N VAL A 158 6.91 -5.84 -10.67
CA VAL A 158 6.49 -7.19 -11.06
C VAL A 158 5.84 -7.92 -9.89
N CYS A 159 6.45 -7.89 -8.70
CA CYS A 159 5.87 -8.50 -7.50
C CYS A 159 4.51 -7.89 -7.15
N PHE A 160 4.39 -6.57 -7.24
CA PHE A 160 3.13 -5.85 -7.00
C PHE A 160 2.04 -6.31 -7.98
N VAL A 161 2.30 -6.27 -9.29
CA VAL A 161 1.33 -6.69 -10.31
C VAL A 161 0.94 -8.16 -10.15
N LEU A 162 1.90 -9.04 -9.86
CA LEU A 162 1.60 -10.45 -9.60
C LEU A 162 0.79 -10.64 -8.32
N GLY A 163 1.02 -9.84 -7.28
CA GLY A 163 0.25 -9.83 -6.04
C GLY A 163 -1.21 -9.47 -6.29
N GLU A 164 -1.46 -8.38 -7.02
CA GLU A 164 -2.80 -7.95 -7.42
C GLU A 164 -3.49 -9.02 -8.27
N LEU A 165 -2.78 -9.60 -9.26
CA LEU A 165 -3.32 -10.69 -10.07
C LEU A 165 -3.64 -11.94 -9.22
N ALA A 166 -2.83 -12.29 -8.23
CA ALA A 166 -3.12 -13.36 -7.29
C ALA A 166 -4.35 -13.04 -6.42
N TRP A 167 -4.52 -11.79 -6.00
CA TRP A 167 -5.72 -11.36 -5.28
C TRP A 167 -6.99 -11.49 -6.13
N PHE A 168 -6.97 -10.99 -7.38
CA PHE A 168 -8.16 -10.96 -8.25
C PHE A 168 -8.48 -12.30 -8.94
N LEU A 169 -7.48 -13.03 -9.44
CA LEU A 169 -7.67 -14.22 -10.27
C LEU A 169 -7.72 -15.51 -9.45
N LEU A 170 -6.84 -15.64 -8.46
CA LEU A 170 -6.70 -16.89 -7.71
C LEU A 170 -7.89 -17.14 -6.76
N GLY A 171 -8.63 -16.10 -6.36
CA GLY A 171 -9.90 -16.25 -5.61
C GLY A 171 -10.97 -17.06 -6.37
N LYS A 172 -10.98 -17.01 -7.72
CA LYS A 172 -11.91 -17.78 -8.56
C LYS A 172 -11.36 -19.14 -9.01
N VAL A 173 -10.05 -19.26 -9.21
CA VAL A 173 -9.41 -20.46 -9.78
C VAL A 173 -9.06 -21.51 -8.72
N ILE A 174 -8.65 -21.10 -7.52
CA ILE A 174 -8.22 -22.02 -6.43
C ILE A 174 -9.39 -22.78 -5.80
N CYS A 175 -10.60 -22.20 -5.80
CA CYS A 175 -11.80 -22.89 -5.29
C CYS A 175 -12.14 -24.17 -6.06
N LYS A 176 -11.55 -24.42 -7.24
CA LYS A 176 -11.93 -25.56 -8.09
C LYS A 176 -10.88 -26.67 -8.21
N ASN A 177 -9.59 -26.38 -8.03
CA ASN A 177 -8.51 -27.31 -8.43
C ASN A 177 -7.48 -27.67 -7.35
N THR A 178 -7.53 -27.03 -6.19
CA THR A 178 -6.70 -27.36 -5.02
C THR A 178 -7.66 -27.55 -3.87
N ASN A 179 -7.55 -28.63 -3.11
CA ASN A 179 -8.37 -28.96 -1.92
C ASN A 179 -8.23 -27.90 -0.77
N ALA A 180 -8.44 -26.60 -1.07
CA ALA A 180 -8.38 -25.45 -0.18
C ALA A 180 -7.06 -25.26 0.62
N LYS A 181 -5.94 -25.87 0.22
CA LYS A 181 -4.70 -25.84 1.03
C LYS A 181 -3.86 -24.56 0.89
N ILE A 182 -3.96 -23.83 -0.21
CA ILE A 182 -3.21 -22.58 -0.43
C ILE A 182 -4.20 -21.54 -0.92
N ASP A 183 -4.35 -20.45 -0.16
CA ASP A 183 -5.24 -19.33 -0.49
C ASP A 183 -4.49 -18.33 -1.39
N GLY A 184 -5.15 -17.83 -2.44
CA GLY A 184 -4.61 -16.78 -3.30
C GLY A 184 -4.23 -15.52 -2.52
N ARG A 185 -4.92 -15.26 -1.40
CA ARG A 185 -4.63 -14.14 -0.50
C ARG A 185 -3.27 -14.29 0.19
N PHE A 186 -2.89 -15.50 0.57
CA PHE A 186 -1.58 -15.75 1.18
C PHE A 186 -0.43 -15.51 0.18
N ILE A 187 -0.61 -15.98 -1.06
CA ILE A 187 0.35 -15.72 -2.14
C ILE A 187 0.44 -14.21 -2.42
N ALA A 188 -0.70 -13.51 -2.46
CA ALA A 188 -0.72 -12.06 -2.61
C ALA A 188 0.09 -11.36 -1.51
N THR A 189 -0.13 -11.69 -0.23
CA THR A 189 0.64 -11.12 0.89
C THR A 189 2.15 -11.40 0.77
N LEU A 190 2.55 -12.61 0.34
CA LEU A 190 3.97 -12.93 0.11
C LEU A 190 4.59 -12.09 -1.00
N LEU A 191 3.87 -11.89 -2.11
CA LEU A 191 4.31 -11.05 -3.23
C LEU A 191 4.35 -9.57 -2.85
N GLU A 192 3.38 -9.09 -2.07
CA GLU A 192 3.37 -7.74 -1.49
C GLU A 192 4.58 -7.55 -0.56
N THR A 193 4.91 -8.54 0.27
CA THR A 193 6.08 -8.50 1.15
C THR A 193 7.38 -8.48 0.35
N ALA A 194 7.47 -9.29 -0.71
CA ALA A 194 8.61 -9.28 -1.62
C ALA A 194 8.74 -7.94 -2.35
N CYS A 195 7.62 -7.31 -2.73
CA CYS A 195 7.59 -5.97 -3.30
C CYS A 195 8.18 -4.94 -2.33
N VAL A 196 7.68 -4.89 -1.09
CA VAL A 196 8.19 -3.96 -0.06
C VAL A 196 9.68 -4.21 0.23
N GLY A 197 10.11 -5.47 0.28
CA GLY A 197 11.52 -5.83 0.42
C GLY A 197 12.38 -5.32 -0.74
N ALA A 198 11.91 -5.46 -1.98
CA ALA A 198 12.61 -4.94 -3.15
C ALA A 198 12.65 -3.40 -3.16
N LEU A 199 11.58 -2.71 -2.74
CA LEU A 199 11.58 -1.26 -2.57
C LEU A 199 12.61 -0.80 -1.53
N PHE A 200 12.70 -1.50 -0.40
CA PHE A 200 13.71 -1.21 0.62
C PHE A 200 15.13 -1.40 0.10
N MET A 201 15.39 -2.49 -0.63
CA MET A 201 16.69 -2.74 -1.26
C MET A 201 17.05 -1.69 -2.31
N GLY A 202 16.06 -1.26 -3.12
CA GLY A 202 16.22 -0.17 -4.08
C GLY A 202 16.56 1.15 -3.41
N TRP A 203 15.79 1.54 -2.39
CA TRP A 203 16.08 2.73 -1.59
C TRP A 203 17.49 2.69 -0.98
N ARG A 204 17.87 1.54 -0.41
CA ARG A 204 19.20 1.34 0.18
C ARG A 204 20.30 1.50 -0.86
N SER A 205 20.13 0.93 -2.05
CA SER A 205 21.12 1.06 -3.13
C SER A 205 21.33 2.52 -3.57
N ILE A 206 20.29 3.35 -3.55
CA ILE A 206 20.39 4.77 -3.93
C ILE A 206 21.03 5.60 -2.80
N THR A 207 20.76 5.26 -1.54
CA THR A 207 21.10 6.10 -0.38
C THR A 207 22.39 5.70 0.35
N GLU A 208 22.80 4.44 0.30
CA GLU A 208 23.98 3.93 1.04
C GLU A 208 25.20 3.66 0.14
N GLU A 209 25.05 3.18 -1.11
CA GLU A 209 26.21 2.89 -1.98
C GLU A 209 27.00 4.16 -2.34
N SER A 210 26.35 5.33 -2.37
CA SER A 210 27.03 6.62 -2.61
C SER A 210 28.05 7.01 -1.53
N TRP A 211 28.05 6.39 -0.35
CA TRP A 211 28.99 6.71 0.73
C TRP A 211 30.24 5.83 0.75
N ASP A 212 30.16 4.60 0.22
CA ASP A 212 31.28 3.66 0.21
C ASP A 212 32.34 4.02 -0.84
N ASP A 213 31.95 4.70 -1.93
CA ASP A 213 32.86 5.17 -2.98
C ASP A 213 33.78 6.34 -2.55
N TYR A 214 33.54 6.95 -1.38
CA TYR A 214 34.40 8.01 -0.82
C TYR A 214 35.45 7.50 0.17
N ASN A 215 35.50 6.20 0.45
CA ASN A 215 36.43 5.59 1.41
C ASN A 215 37.65 4.91 0.75
N TYR A 216 38.02 5.29 -0.48
CA TYR A 216 39.22 4.82 -1.16
C TYR A 216 40.09 5.95 -1.71
#